data_AF-A0A970FU44-F1
#
_entry.id   AF-A0A970FU44-F1
#
_cell.length_a   1.000
_cell.length_b   1.000
_cell.length_c   1.000
_cell.angle_alpha   90.00
_cell.angle_beta   90.00
_cell.angle_gamma   90.00
#
_symmetry.space_group_name_H-M   'P 1'
#
loop_
_entity.id
_entity.type
_entity.pdbx_description
1 polymer ?
#
loop_
_entity_poly.entity_id
_entity_poly.type
_entity_poly.pdbx_seq_one_letter_code
_entity_poly.pdbx_strand_id
1 'polypeptide(L)'
;MFRQAYAANRFGESAKTAGHAFDLLEKAASSQAGTWTDGTQMISRLQLLQREMSNYFYAYVKADHCYPRRYPGEALEKLAPRKAEYRAELNELSAIAEKSRQLFTVLAESSRRNRDLAARFAYEAAQYRCLCEDFLALFDMMEAEEQLTTTENNASIKGICSLAKRRQSERLQLMYQLEKCKEAYLLPSHMRNHSIIMQYFSDLVSYLETTDPDEVELNFMDNTHFASPIFMKLR
;
A
#
# COMPACT_ATOMS: atom_id res chain seq x y z
N MET A 1 -2.73 20.60 20.12
CA MET A 1 -3.63 20.60 21.31
C MET A 1 -4.74 19.54 21.25
N PHE A 2 -5.49 19.40 20.14
CA PHE A 2 -6.61 18.44 20.07
C PHE A 2 -6.20 16.95 20.27
N ARG A 3 -5.11 16.49 19.67
CA ARG A 3 -4.70 15.06 19.74
C ARG A 3 -4.23 14.62 21.11
N GLN A 4 -3.49 15.46 21.82
CA GLN A 4 -3.06 15.16 23.19
C GLN A 4 -4.27 15.08 24.13
N ALA A 5 -5.24 15.99 23.97
CA ALA A 5 -6.50 15.92 24.71
C ALA A 5 -7.33 14.67 24.34
N TYR A 6 -7.39 14.31 23.06
CA TYR A 6 -8.06 13.10 22.60
C TYR A 6 -7.39 11.83 23.16
N ALA A 7 -6.06 11.74 23.10
CA ALA A 7 -5.29 10.63 23.63
C ALA A 7 -5.44 10.52 25.16
N ALA A 8 -5.40 11.65 25.88
CA ALA A 8 -5.65 11.69 27.32
C ALA A 8 -7.05 11.15 27.67
N ASN A 9 -8.07 11.62 26.94
CA ASN A 9 -9.45 11.19 27.16
C ASN A 9 -9.65 9.69 26.88
N ARG A 10 -9.14 9.20 25.73
CA ARG A 10 -9.38 7.83 25.27
C ARG A 10 -8.48 6.80 25.92
N PHE A 11 -7.23 7.12 26.23
CA PHE A 11 -6.22 6.13 26.65
C PHE A 11 -5.70 6.34 28.08
N GLY A 12 -6.08 7.41 28.79
CA GLY A 12 -5.77 7.61 30.21
C GLY A 12 -4.27 7.52 30.51
N GLU A 13 -3.86 6.55 31.32
CA GLU A 13 -2.44 6.31 31.67
C GLU A 13 -1.55 6.05 30.44
N SER A 14 -2.11 5.48 29.37
CA SER A 14 -1.38 5.22 28.13
C SER A 14 -1.39 6.40 27.14
N ALA A 15 -1.86 7.58 27.56
CA ALA A 15 -2.04 8.74 26.69
C ALA A 15 -0.75 9.22 26.02
N LYS A 16 0.40 9.11 26.68
CA LYS A 16 1.70 9.48 26.08
C LYS A 16 2.03 8.59 24.89
N THR A 17 1.87 7.28 25.05
CA THR A 17 2.09 6.28 23.99
C THR A 17 1.10 6.48 22.85
N ALA A 18 -0.19 6.67 23.16
CA ALA A 18 -1.22 6.93 22.17
C ALA A 18 -0.97 8.24 21.41
N GLY A 19 -0.59 9.31 22.11
CA GLY A 19 -0.23 10.59 21.50
C GLY A 19 0.90 10.44 20.49
N HIS A 20 1.98 9.75 20.87
CA HIS A 20 3.09 9.47 19.95
C HIS A 20 2.66 8.61 18.75
N ALA A 21 1.81 7.60 18.96
CA ALA A 21 1.29 6.77 17.87
C ALA A 21 0.46 7.60 16.88
N PHE A 22 -0.38 8.51 17.38
CA PHE A 22 -1.15 9.45 16.57
C PHE A 22 -0.28 10.47 15.83
N ASP A 23 0.77 10.99 16.47
CA ASP A 23 1.69 11.94 15.84
C ASP A 23 2.49 11.28 14.69
N LEU A 24 2.83 10.00 14.84
CA LEU A 24 3.44 9.23 13.74
C LEU A 24 2.44 8.97 12.62
N LEU A 25 1.20 8.58 12.93
CA LEU A 25 0.17 8.32 11.92
C LEU A 25 -0.17 9.58 11.12
N GLU A 26 -0.30 10.72 11.81
CA GLU A 26 -0.37 12.06 11.23
C GLU A 26 0.78 12.31 10.27
N LYS A 27 2.03 12.10 10.73
CA LYS A 27 3.21 12.36 9.91
C LYS A 27 3.22 11.48 8.65
N ALA A 28 2.70 10.25 8.75
CA ALA A 28 2.53 9.35 7.61
C ALA A 28 1.45 9.84 6.63
N ALA A 29 0.39 10.47 7.11
CA ALA A 29 -0.73 10.98 6.30
C ALA A 29 -0.80 12.52 6.27
N SER A 30 0.35 13.19 6.26
CA SER A 30 0.42 14.66 6.26
C SER A 30 -0.16 15.24 4.97
N SER A 31 -1.04 16.24 5.10
CA SER A 31 -1.55 17.03 3.98
C SER A 31 -0.60 18.15 3.55
N GLN A 32 0.47 18.40 4.31
CA GLN A 32 1.48 19.38 3.94
C GLN A 32 2.40 18.79 2.88
N ALA A 33 2.45 19.45 1.72
CA ALA A 33 3.38 19.14 0.65
C ALA A 33 4.77 19.67 0.99
N GLY A 34 5.79 18.84 0.77
CA GLY A 34 7.19 19.28 0.75
C GLY A 34 7.58 19.84 -0.63
N THR A 35 8.88 20.09 -0.77
CA THR A 35 9.52 20.41 -2.05
C THR A 35 10.67 19.44 -2.28
N TRP A 36 10.81 19.00 -3.52
CA TRP A 36 11.97 18.24 -3.96
C TRP A 36 13.23 19.11 -3.91
N THR A 37 14.39 18.47 -4.05
CA THR A 37 15.70 19.14 -4.05
C THR A 37 15.86 20.16 -5.19
N ASP A 38 15.13 19.96 -6.29
CA ASP A 38 15.09 20.88 -7.44
C ASP A 38 14.08 22.04 -7.28
N GLY A 39 13.43 22.16 -6.13
CA GLY A 39 12.45 23.20 -5.81
C GLY A 39 11.04 22.94 -6.34
N THR A 40 10.80 21.85 -7.06
CA THR A 40 9.44 21.49 -7.50
C THR A 40 8.62 20.95 -6.34
N GLN A 41 7.30 21.17 -6.38
CA GLN A 41 6.41 20.79 -5.28
C GLN A 41 6.19 19.27 -5.24
N MET A 42 6.32 18.69 -4.05
CA MET A 42 5.94 17.30 -3.79
C MET A 42 4.42 17.18 -3.68
N ILE A 43 3.86 16.06 -4.14
CA ILE A 43 2.52 15.70 -3.67
C ILE A 43 2.57 15.43 -2.17
N SER A 44 1.53 15.85 -1.44
CA SER A 44 1.47 15.56 -0.01
C SER A 44 1.40 14.05 0.25
N ARG A 45 1.88 13.60 1.41
CA ARG A 45 1.83 12.18 1.82
C ARG A 45 0.39 11.65 1.82
N LEU A 46 -0.56 12.48 2.27
CA LEU A 46 -1.99 12.20 2.21
C LEU A 46 -2.43 11.95 0.76
N GLN A 47 -2.08 12.85 -0.16
CA GLN A 47 -2.42 12.70 -1.58
C GLN A 47 -1.77 11.45 -2.19
N LEU A 48 -0.49 11.20 -1.90
CA LEU A 48 0.24 10.02 -2.38
C LEU A 48 -0.45 8.73 -1.94
N LEU A 49 -0.71 8.57 -0.64
CA LEU A 49 -1.35 7.37 -0.08
C LEU A 49 -2.79 7.20 -0.58
N GLN A 50 -3.57 8.28 -0.58
CA GLN A 50 -5.03 8.19 -0.73
C GLN A 50 -5.53 8.40 -2.16
N ARG A 51 -4.83 9.18 -2.98
CA ARG A 51 -5.28 9.54 -4.32
C ARG A 51 -4.46 8.90 -5.43
N GLU A 52 -3.15 8.78 -5.23
CA GLU A 52 -2.27 8.24 -6.26
C GLU A 52 -2.10 6.72 -6.12
N MET A 53 -1.70 6.22 -4.95
CA MET A 53 -1.41 4.79 -4.76
C MET A 53 -2.63 3.95 -4.43
N SER A 54 -3.68 4.53 -3.83
CA SER A 54 -4.92 3.81 -3.53
C SER A 54 -5.87 3.81 -4.73
N ASN A 55 -6.38 2.63 -5.10
CA ASN A 55 -7.29 2.50 -6.24
C ASN A 55 -8.60 3.31 -6.09
N TYR A 56 -9.19 3.34 -4.89
CA TYR A 56 -10.33 4.21 -4.59
C TYR A 56 -10.15 4.91 -3.24
N PHE A 57 -10.21 6.24 -3.27
CA PHE A 57 -10.21 7.08 -2.06
C PHE A 57 -11.55 7.06 -1.30
N TYR A 58 -12.66 6.77 -1.99
CA TYR A 58 -14.01 6.72 -1.44
C TYR A 58 -14.74 5.43 -1.86
N ALA A 59 -15.83 5.10 -1.17
CA ALA A 59 -16.74 4.01 -1.56
C ALA A 59 -17.38 4.22 -2.95
N TYR A 60 -17.30 5.44 -3.50
CA TYR A 60 -17.80 5.77 -4.83
C TYR A 60 -16.76 5.43 -5.90
N VAL A 61 -17.19 4.67 -6.91
CA VAL A 61 -16.49 4.55 -8.18
C VAL A 61 -16.42 5.96 -8.78
N LYS A 62 -15.22 6.53 -8.90
CA LYS A 62 -15.04 7.78 -9.62
C LYS A 62 -15.43 7.57 -11.08
N ALA A 63 -16.44 8.30 -11.56
CA ALA A 63 -16.99 8.13 -12.91
C ALA A 63 -15.98 8.45 -14.03
N ASP A 64 -14.96 9.25 -13.72
CA ASP A 64 -13.90 9.73 -14.61
C ASP A 64 -12.57 8.97 -14.48
N HIS A 65 -12.45 8.06 -13.51
CA HIS A 65 -11.32 7.14 -13.49
C HIS A 65 -11.62 5.92 -14.34
N CYS A 66 -10.64 5.52 -15.14
CA CYS A 66 -10.64 4.21 -15.75
C CYS A 66 -10.85 3.18 -14.63
N TYR A 67 -11.92 2.42 -14.76
CA TYR A 67 -12.10 1.11 -14.13
C TYR A 67 -10.74 0.36 -14.03
N PRO A 68 -10.43 -0.46 -13.01
CA PRO A 68 -9.07 -0.92 -12.61
C PRO A 68 -8.14 -1.54 -13.67
N ARG A 69 -8.56 -1.60 -14.93
CA ARG A 69 -7.85 -1.99 -16.15
C ARG A 69 -6.38 -1.60 -16.23
N ARG A 70 -5.95 -0.50 -15.58
CA ARG A 70 -4.55 -0.04 -15.57
C ARG A 70 -3.98 0.19 -14.18
N TYR A 71 -4.71 -0.13 -13.10
CA TYR A 71 -4.15 -0.03 -11.75
C TYR A 71 -3.24 -1.25 -11.48
N PRO A 72 -2.06 -1.09 -10.86
CA PRO A 72 -1.43 0.13 -10.33
C PRO A 72 -0.58 0.91 -11.36
N GLY A 73 -0.55 0.50 -12.62
CA GLY A 73 0.18 1.14 -13.71
C GLY A 73 0.00 2.66 -13.82
N GLU A 74 -1.22 3.21 -13.71
CA GLU A 74 -1.44 4.66 -13.73
C GLU A 74 -0.70 5.40 -12.60
N ALA A 75 -0.60 4.79 -11.43
CA ALA A 75 0.14 5.34 -10.31
C ALA A 75 1.64 5.25 -10.58
N LEU A 76 2.11 4.11 -11.10
CA LEU A 76 3.50 3.94 -11.48
C LEU A 76 3.93 4.94 -12.57
N GLU A 77 3.08 5.25 -13.56
CA GLU A 77 3.36 6.25 -14.61
C GLU A 77 3.65 7.63 -14.02
N LYS A 78 2.93 8.00 -12.96
CA LYS A 78 3.13 9.28 -12.27
C LYS A 78 4.38 9.29 -11.39
N LEU A 79 4.73 8.17 -10.79
CA LEU A 79 5.85 8.08 -9.84
C LEU A 79 7.19 7.81 -10.54
N ALA A 80 7.20 7.08 -11.65
CA ALA A 80 8.41 6.66 -12.35
C ALA A 80 9.37 7.79 -12.74
N PRO A 81 8.92 8.99 -13.18
CA PRO A 81 9.82 10.11 -13.48
C PRO A 81 10.69 10.57 -12.31
N ARG A 82 10.29 10.26 -11.07
CA ARG A 82 11.02 10.54 -9.82
C ARG A 82 11.17 9.29 -8.96
N LYS A 83 11.43 8.14 -9.60
CA LYS A 83 11.48 6.81 -8.96
C LYS A 83 12.39 6.80 -7.73
N ALA A 84 13.58 7.41 -7.82
CA ALA A 84 14.55 7.42 -6.73
C ALA A 84 14.04 8.22 -5.51
N GLU A 85 13.47 9.40 -5.74
CA GLU A 85 12.92 10.25 -4.69
C GLU A 85 11.68 9.63 -4.05
N TYR A 86 10.77 9.07 -4.84
CA TYR A 86 9.61 8.36 -4.31
C TYR A 86 10.01 7.08 -3.58
N ARG A 87 11.04 6.35 -4.02
CA ARG A 87 11.57 5.20 -3.28
C ARG A 87 12.05 5.63 -1.89
N ALA A 88 12.76 6.75 -1.77
CA ALA A 88 13.19 7.27 -0.47
C ALA A 88 11.99 7.66 0.42
N GLU A 89 11.01 8.36 -0.15
CA GLU A 89 9.81 8.81 0.55
C GLU A 89 8.94 7.62 1.04
N LEU A 90 8.75 6.61 0.19
CA LEU A 90 7.99 5.40 0.53
C LEU A 90 8.68 4.58 1.62
N ASN A 91 10.00 4.53 1.65
CA ASN A 91 10.76 3.90 2.73
C ASN A 91 10.57 4.64 4.06
N GLU A 92 10.64 5.98 4.07
CA GLU A 92 10.38 6.77 5.28
C GLU A 92 8.94 6.58 5.77
N LEU A 93 7.96 6.65 4.86
CA LEU A 93 6.56 6.42 5.16
C LEU A 93 6.30 5.03 5.74
N SER A 94 6.88 4.00 5.13
CA SER A 94 6.78 2.62 5.60
C SER A 94 7.33 2.48 7.03
N ALA A 95 8.49 3.07 7.32
CA ALA A 95 9.10 3.03 8.64
C ALA A 95 8.27 3.78 9.70
N ILE A 96 7.72 4.95 9.37
CA ILE A 96 6.83 5.72 10.26
C ILE A 96 5.55 4.93 10.55
N ALA A 97 4.94 4.37 9.50
CA ALA A 97 3.74 3.58 9.60
C ALA A 97 3.95 2.32 10.45
N GLU A 98 5.07 1.61 10.27
CA GLU A 98 5.42 0.45 11.09
C GLU A 98 5.56 0.83 12.57
N LYS A 99 6.26 1.92 12.87
CA LYS A 99 6.43 2.38 14.25
C LYS A 99 5.09 2.76 14.88
N SER A 100 4.21 3.43 14.14
CA SER A 100 2.85 3.75 14.60
C SER A 100 2.04 2.47 14.87
N ARG A 101 2.08 1.50 13.93
CA ARG A 101 1.42 0.19 14.06
C ARG A 101 1.86 -0.54 15.31
N GLN A 102 3.16 -0.60 15.59
CA GLN A 102 3.71 -1.26 16.78
C GLN A 102 3.17 -0.63 18.07
N LEU A 103 3.16 0.71 18.17
CA LEU A 103 2.62 1.41 19.34
C LEU A 103 1.13 1.14 19.53
N PHE A 104 0.34 1.17 18.46
CA PHE A 104 -1.09 0.84 18.54
C PHE A 104 -1.35 -0.63 18.86
N THR A 105 -0.49 -1.55 18.41
CA THR A 105 -0.57 -2.97 18.76
C THR A 105 -0.35 -3.16 20.27
N VAL A 106 0.69 -2.53 20.82
CA VAL A 106 0.94 -2.55 22.28
C VAL A 106 -0.26 -1.97 23.03
N LEU A 107 -0.87 -0.89 22.55
CA LEU A 107 -2.07 -0.30 23.17
C LEU A 107 -3.29 -1.23 23.08
N ALA A 108 -3.48 -1.93 21.96
CA ALA A 108 -4.56 -2.89 21.78
C ALA A 108 -4.42 -4.12 22.72
N GLU A 109 -3.19 -4.49 23.06
CA GLU A 109 -2.90 -5.61 23.96
C GLU A 109 -2.96 -5.21 25.44
N SER A 110 -2.41 -4.04 25.79
CA SER A 110 -2.12 -3.68 27.19
C SER A 110 -3.00 -2.57 27.76
N SER A 111 -3.69 -1.78 26.94
CA SER A 111 -4.48 -0.67 27.46
C SER A 111 -5.74 -1.15 28.17
N ARG A 112 -6.01 -0.58 29.35
CA ARG A 112 -7.26 -0.79 30.08
C ARG A 112 -8.47 -0.13 29.40
N ARG A 113 -8.24 0.75 28.41
CA ARG A 113 -9.28 1.51 27.71
C ARG A 113 -9.13 1.39 26.20
N ASN A 114 -10.26 1.34 25.49
CA ASN A 114 -10.33 1.50 24.04
C ASN A 114 -9.36 0.61 23.24
N ARG A 115 -9.22 -0.66 23.66
CA ARG A 115 -8.39 -1.67 22.96
C ARG A 115 -8.79 -1.84 21.49
N ASP A 116 -10.10 -1.88 21.22
CA ASP A 116 -10.63 -2.01 19.86
C ASP A 116 -10.28 -0.79 18.99
N LEU A 117 -10.32 0.41 19.57
CA LEU A 117 -9.90 1.63 18.87
C LEU A 117 -8.41 1.59 18.52
N ALA A 118 -7.57 1.12 19.44
CA ALA A 118 -6.15 0.94 19.17
C ALA A 118 -5.93 -0.12 18.08
N ALA A 119 -6.66 -1.23 18.09
CA ALA A 119 -6.60 -2.24 17.03
C ALA A 119 -6.97 -1.66 15.65
N ARG A 120 -8.01 -0.81 15.58
CA ARG A 120 -8.40 -0.10 14.35
C ARG A 120 -7.29 0.81 13.82
N PHE A 121 -6.62 1.56 14.68
CA PHE A 121 -5.51 2.43 14.27
C PHE A 121 -4.23 1.65 13.95
N ALA A 122 -4.00 0.50 14.61
CA ALA A 122 -2.94 -0.42 14.21
C ALA A 122 -3.16 -0.90 12.78
N TYR A 123 -4.40 -1.26 12.42
CA TYR A 123 -4.76 -1.63 11.06
C TYR A 123 -4.55 -0.48 10.05
N GLU A 124 -4.96 0.75 10.37
CA GLU A 124 -4.74 1.90 9.46
C GLU A 124 -3.25 2.13 9.18
N ALA A 125 -2.42 2.07 10.22
CA ALA A 125 -0.97 2.15 10.08
C ALA A 125 -0.40 0.98 9.26
N ALA A 126 -0.89 -0.24 9.48
CA ALA A 126 -0.52 -1.41 8.69
C ALA A 126 -0.92 -1.27 7.21
N GLN A 127 -2.07 -0.68 6.93
CA GLN A 127 -2.53 -0.43 5.57
C GLN A 127 -1.60 0.54 4.82
N TYR A 128 -1.18 1.63 5.46
CA TYR A 128 -0.23 2.58 4.85
C TYR A 128 1.11 1.92 4.57
N ARG A 129 1.66 1.18 5.55
CA ARG A 129 2.89 0.43 5.38
C ARG A 129 2.78 -0.55 4.21
N CYS A 130 1.73 -1.37 4.20
CA CYS A 130 1.50 -2.38 3.17
C CYS A 130 1.41 -1.74 1.77
N LEU A 131 0.71 -0.61 1.64
CA LEU A 131 0.64 0.11 0.37
C LEU A 131 1.99 0.65 -0.08
N CYS A 132 2.79 1.23 0.81
CA CYS A 132 4.15 1.69 0.46
C CYS A 132 5.03 0.52 0.02
N GLU A 133 5.00 -0.60 0.73
CA GLU A 133 5.79 -1.77 0.39
C GLU A 133 5.35 -2.45 -0.91
N ASP A 134 4.07 -2.37 -1.29
CA ASP A 134 3.63 -2.84 -2.62
C ASP A 134 4.28 -2.02 -3.74
N PHE A 135 4.27 -0.69 -3.61
CA PHE A 135 4.88 0.19 -4.62
C PHE A 135 6.40 0.10 -4.66
N LEU A 136 7.05 -0.11 -3.50
CA LEU A 136 8.48 -0.43 -3.45
C LEU A 136 8.78 -1.75 -4.18
N ALA A 137 7.97 -2.79 -3.95
CA ALA A 137 8.12 -4.06 -4.65
C ALA A 137 7.88 -3.92 -6.16
N LEU A 138 6.92 -3.10 -6.59
CA LEU A 138 6.72 -2.80 -8.01
C LEU A 138 7.93 -2.10 -8.64
N PHE A 139 8.57 -1.16 -7.93
CA PHE A 139 9.83 -0.57 -8.41
C PHE A 139 10.96 -1.60 -8.52
N ASP A 140 11.09 -2.51 -7.55
CA ASP A 140 12.07 -3.60 -7.60
C ASP A 140 11.81 -4.55 -8.78
N MET A 141 10.53 -4.84 -9.07
CA MET A 141 10.14 -5.67 -10.20
C MET A 141 10.42 -5.00 -11.54
N MET A 142 10.17 -3.69 -11.68
CA MET A 142 10.52 -2.92 -12.88
C MET A 142 12.04 -2.91 -13.11
N GLU A 143 12.84 -2.76 -12.05
CA GLU A 143 14.30 -2.83 -12.16
C GLU A 143 14.78 -4.24 -12.56
N ALA A 144 14.11 -5.30 -12.08
CA ALA A 144 14.40 -6.67 -12.49
C ALA A 144 13.95 -6.96 -13.94
N GLU A 145 12.87 -6.32 -14.41
CA GLU A 145 12.39 -6.40 -15.79
C GLU A 145 13.41 -5.80 -16.77
N GLU A 146 14.04 -4.67 -16.45
CA GLU A 146 15.11 -4.06 -17.27
C GLU A 146 16.25 -5.07 -17.52
N GLN A 147 16.46 -6.03 -16.62
CA GLN A 147 17.48 -7.07 -16.70
C GLN A 147 17.06 -8.31 -17.51
N LEU A 148 15.79 -8.43 -17.92
CA LEU A 148 15.27 -9.53 -18.76
C LEU A 148 15.77 -9.52 -20.21
N THR A 149 16.56 -8.52 -20.58
CA THR A 149 17.24 -8.47 -21.87
C THR A 149 18.61 -9.16 -21.85
N THR A 150 18.99 -9.77 -20.72
CA THR A 150 20.31 -10.38 -20.48
C THR A 150 20.23 -11.90 -20.32
N THR A 151 21.35 -12.62 -20.25
CA THR A 151 21.37 -14.09 -20.04
C THR A 151 20.81 -14.58 -18.69
N GLU A 152 20.35 -13.68 -17.81
CA GLU A 152 19.86 -14.00 -16.45
C GLU A 152 18.31 -14.06 -16.32
N ASN A 153 17.58 -14.13 -17.44
CA ASN A 153 16.10 -14.06 -17.48
C ASN A 153 15.37 -14.93 -16.46
N ASN A 154 15.79 -16.19 -16.33
CA ASN A 154 15.19 -17.14 -15.40
C ASN A 154 15.35 -16.73 -13.93
N ALA A 155 16.44 -16.05 -13.57
CA ALA A 155 16.66 -15.58 -12.20
C ALA A 155 15.79 -14.35 -11.91
N SER A 156 15.72 -13.39 -12.83
CA SER A 156 14.88 -12.20 -12.70
C SER A 156 13.40 -12.54 -12.64
N ILE A 157 12.90 -13.43 -13.51
CA ILE A 157 11.50 -13.92 -13.47
C ILE A 157 11.16 -14.54 -12.11
N LYS A 158 12.05 -15.39 -11.59
CA LYS A 158 11.87 -16.00 -10.26
C LYS A 158 11.87 -14.96 -9.14
N GLY A 159 12.72 -13.93 -9.24
CA GLY A 159 12.76 -12.80 -8.32
C GLY A 159 11.43 -12.03 -8.29
N ILE A 160 10.94 -11.64 -9.47
CA ILE A 160 9.65 -10.95 -9.64
C ILE A 160 8.50 -11.79 -9.09
N CYS A 161 8.42 -13.06 -9.47
CA CYS A 161 7.38 -13.99 -8.99
C CYS A 161 7.41 -14.13 -7.46
N SER A 162 8.60 -14.26 -6.87
CA SER A 162 8.77 -14.36 -5.41
C SER A 162 8.31 -13.09 -4.68
N LEU A 163 8.66 -11.91 -5.21
CA LEU A 163 8.18 -10.64 -4.67
C LEU A 163 6.65 -10.54 -4.76
N ALA A 164 6.06 -10.92 -5.91
CA ALA A 164 4.61 -10.85 -6.12
C ALA A 164 3.85 -11.78 -5.16
N LYS A 165 4.31 -13.02 -4.97
CA LYS A 165 3.76 -13.95 -3.97
C LYS A 165 3.83 -13.39 -2.55
N ARG A 166 4.96 -12.78 -2.19
CA ARG A 166 5.10 -12.14 -0.87
C ARG A 166 4.06 -11.02 -0.70
N ARG A 167 3.90 -10.15 -1.70
CA ARG A 167 2.92 -9.05 -1.63
C ARG A 167 1.48 -9.54 -1.58
N GLN A 168 1.14 -10.59 -2.33
CA GLN A 168 -0.15 -11.27 -2.24
C GLN A 168 -0.43 -11.77 -0.81
N SER A 169 0.54 -12.43 -0.17
CA SER A 169 0.41 -12.94 1.20
C SER A 169 0.23 -11.82 2.24
N GLU A 170 1.00 -10.73 2.12
CA GLU A 170 0.88 -9.58 3.02
C GLU A 170 -0.49 -8.90 2.90
N ARG A 171 -1.05 -8.85 1.68
CA ARG A 171 -2.41 -8.33 1.45
C ARG A 171 -3.49 -9.21 2.06
N LEU A 172 -3.37 -10.53 1.94
CA LEU A 172 -4.29 -11.47 2.61
C LEU A 172 -4.25 -11.31 4.12
N GLN A 173 -3.05 -11.14 4.70
CA GLN A 173 -2.90 -10.91 6.14
C GLN A 173 -3.55 -9.60 6.58
N LEU A 174 -3.43 -8.53 5.78
CA LEU A 174 -4.09 -7.26 6.06
C LEU A 174 -5.62 -7.37 5.96
N MET A 175 -6.15 -8.10 4.97
CA MET A 175 -7.59 -8.38 4.84
C MET A 175 -8.11 -9.18 6.04
N TYR A 176 -7.36 -10.16 6.53
CA TYR A 176 -7.72 -10.88 7.76
C TYR A 176 -7.78 -9.96 8.99
N GLN A 177 -6.85 -9.01 9.11
CA GLN A 177 -6.87 -8.02 10.19
C GLN A 177 -8.04 -7.05 10.06
N LEU A 178 -8.37 -6.63 8.83
CA LEU A 178 -9.51 -5.76 8.52
C LEU A 178 -10.81 -6.34 9.10
N GLU A 179 -11.10 -7.62 8.82
CA GLU A 179 -12.31 -8.30 9.31
C GLU A 179 -12.42 -8.32 10.84
N LYS A 180 -11.28 -8.39 11.52
CA LYS A 180 -11.24 -8.48 12.98
C LYS A 180 -11.45 -7.15 13.70
N CYS A 181 -11.00 -6.04 13.12
CA CYS A 181 -10.89 -4.78 13.85
C CYS A 181 -11.79 -3.67 13.32
N LYS A 182 -12.13 -3.67 12.02
CA LYS A 182 -12.92 -2.59 11.40
C LYS A 182 -14.41 -2.80 11.51
N GLU A 183 -15.11 -1.68 11.44
CA GLU A 183 -16.56 -1.63 11.47
C GLU A 183 -17.15 -2.32 10.24
N ALA A 184 -18.20 -3.14 10.45
CA ALA A 184 -18.81 -3.95 9.40
C ALA A 184 -19.23 -3.14 8.16
N TYR A 185 -19.67 -1.90 8.34
CA TYR A 185 -20.09 -1.02 7.24
C TYR A 185 -18.92 -0.52 6.37
N LEU A 186 -17.68 -0.56 6.87
CA LEU A 186 -16.48 -0.21 6.11
C LEU A 186 -15.89 -1.40 5.35
N LEU A 187 -16.19 -2.64 5.78
CA LEU A 187 -15.60 -3.85 5.22
C LEU A 187 -15.76 -3.95 3.70
N PRO A 188 -16.96 -3.76 3.09
CA PRO A 188 -17.10 -3.95 1.65
C PRO A 188 -16.17 -3.05 0.82
N SER A 189 -16.04 -1.78 1.21
CA SER A 189 -15.20 -0.82 0.49
C SER A 189 -13.71 -1.13 0.63
N HIS A 190 -13.26 -1.46 1.85
CA HIS A 190 -11.84 -1.77 2.10
C HIS A 190 -11.45 -3.12 1.48
N MET A 191 -12.32 -4.14 1.59
CA MET A 191 -12.11 -5.45 0.97
C MET A 191 -11.98 -5.36 -0.53
N ARG A 192 -12.87 -4.60 -1.19
CA ARG A 192 -12.77 -4.35 -2.64
C ARG A 192 -11.39 -3.79 -2.99
N ASN A 193 -10.93 -2.75 -2.29
CA ASN A 193 -9.65 -2.12 -2.58
C ASN A 193 -8.47 -3.09 -2.41
N HIS A 194 -8.48 -3.90 -1.36
CA HIS A 194 -7.44 -4.93 -1.16
C HIS A 194 -7.52 -6.05 -2.20
N SER A 195 -8.71 -6.48 -2.59
CA SER A 195 -8.88 -7.53 -3.59
C SER A 195 -8.34 -7.12 -4.96
N ILE A 196 -8.39 -5.84 -5.33
CA ILE A 196 -7.91 -5.36 -6.63
C ILE A 196 -6.39 -5.50 -6.73
N ILE A 197 -5.64 -4.96 -5.76
CA ILE A 197 -4.17 -5.08 -5.78
C ILE A 197 -3.70 -6.51 -5.52
N MET A 198 -4.43 -7.28 -4.71
CA MET A 198 -4.15 -8.71 -4.51
C MET A 198 -4.35 -9.50 -5.80
N GLN A 199 -5.43 -9.23 -6.55
CA GLN A 199 -5.68 -9.87 -7.83
C GLN A 199 -4.59 -9.51 -8.84
N TYR A 200 -4.12 -8.27 -8.87
CA TYR A 200 -2.98 -7.87 -9.69
C TYR A 200 -1.74 -8.76 -9.45
N PHE A 201 -1.33 -8.94 -8.18
CA PHE A 201 -0.20 -9.82 -7.87
C PHE A 201 -0.49 -11.29 -8.17
N SER A 202 -1.74 -11.73 -7.98
CA SER A 202 -2.16 -13.11 -8.29
C SER A 202 -2.07 -13.42 -9.78
N ASP A 203 -2.50 -12.47 -10.61
CA ASP A 203 -2.45 -12.55 -12.07
C ASP A 203 -1.00 -12.56 -12.56
N LEU A 204 -0.15 -11.68 -12.01
CA LEU A 204 1.28 -11.66 -12.30
C LEU A 204 1.96 -12.99 -11.94
N VAL A 205 1.69 -13.53 -10.75
CA VAL A 205 2.23 -14.84 -10.34
C VAL A 205 1.79 -15.93 -11.31
N SER A 206 0.48 -15.98 -11.62
CA SER A 206 -0.07 -17.00 -12.51
C SER A 206 0.57 -16.93 -13.90
N TYR A 207 0.73 -15.72 -14.44
CA TYR A 207 1.40 -15.49 -15.71
C TYR A 207 2.85 -15.98 -15.70
N LEU A 208 3.63 -15.58 -14.69
CA LEU A 208 5.06 -15.94 -14.61
C LEU A 208 5.29 -17.44 -14.33
N GLU A 209 4.34 -18.15 -13.74
CA GLU A 209 4.45 -19.59 -13.48
C GLU A 209 4.03 -20.46 -14.66
N THR A 210 3.24 -19.91 -15.59
CA THR A 210 2.61 -20.68 -16.67
C THR A 210 3.12 -20.32 -18.07
N THR A 211 3.75 -19.17 -18.22
CA THR A 211 4.37 -18.71 -19.47
C THR A 211 5.81 -19.22 -19.56
N ASP A 212 6.22 -19.64 -20.76
CA ASP A 212 7.62 -19.96 -21.01
C ASP A 212 8.49 -18.71 -20.72
N PRO A 213 9.58 -18.81 -19.94
CA PRO A 213 10.46 -17.68 -19.66
C PRO A 213 10.88 -16.85 -20.89
N ASP A 214 11.03 -17.48 -22.05
CA ASP A 214 11.42 -16.80 -23.30
C ASP A 214 10.25 -16.04 -23.97
N GLU A 215 9.01 -16.31 -23.54
CA GLU A 215 7.76 -15.68 -24.00
C GLU A 215 7.22 -14.64 -22.99
N VAL A 216 7.92 -14.41 -21.88
CA VAL A 216 7.49 -13.45 -20.86
C VAL A 216 7.66 -12.02 -21.36
N GLU A 217 6.55 -11.33 -21.52
CA GLU A 217 6.46 -9.89 -21.76
C GLU A 217 5.91 -9.21 -20.52
N LEU A 218 6.71 -8.33 -19.92
CA LEU A 218 6.28 -7.51 -18.79
C LEU A 218 6.13 -6.05 -19.22
N ASN A 219 5.15 -5.41 -18.60
CA ASN A 219 5.00 -3.97 -18.56
C ASN A 219 4.17 -3.61 -17.33
N PHE A 220 4.80 -3.06 -16.30
CA PHE A 220 4.08 -2.73 -15.06
C PHE A 220 3.15 -1.51 -15.19
N MET A 221 3.31 -0.69 -16.24
CA MET A 221 2.43 0.44 -16.58
C MET A 221 1.19 0.02 -17.38
N ASP A 222 1.29 -1.11 -18.08
CA ASP A 222 0.22 -1.71 -18.87
C ASP A 222 0.19 -3.22 -18.65
N ASN A 223 -0.66 -3.64 -17.71
CA ASN A 223 -0.80 -5.03 -17.31
C ASN A 223 -1.72 -5.85 -18.21
N THR A 224 -2.15 -5.33 -19.37
CA THR A 224 -3.06 -6.05 -20.28
C THR A 224 -2.52 -7.42 -20.72
N HIS A 225 -1.20 -7.59 -20.75
CA HIS A 225 -0.53 -8.85 -21.12
C HIS A 225 -0.75 -9.99 -20.12
N PHE A 226 -0.93 -9.67 -18.82
CA PHE A 226 -1.09 -10.69 -17.77
C PHE A 226 -2.36 -10.55 -16.94
N ALA A 227 -3.12 -9.46 -17.11
CA ALA A 227 -4.36 -9.24 -16.39
C ALA A 227 -5.42 -10.29 -16.76
N SER A 228 -5.95 -10.97 -15.76
CA SER A 228 -6.97 -11.99 -15.95
C SER A 228 -8.33 -11.38 -16.36
N PRO A 229 -9.22 -12.17 -16.98
CA PRO A 229 -10.60 -11.75 -17.20
C PRO A 229 -11.34 -11.38 -15.91
N ILE A 230 -10.91 -11.89 -14.74
CA ILE A 230 -11.46 -11.57 -13.43
C ILE A 230 -11.06 -10.15 -13.05
N PHE A 231 -9.78 -9.81 -13.17
CA PHE A 231 -9.27 -8.47 -12.90
C PHE A 231 -9.98 -7.41 -13.74
N MET A 232 -10.20 -7.70 -15.03
CA MET A 232 -10.97 -6.85 -15.95
C MET A 232 -12.45 -6.67 -15.56
N LYS A 233 -12.97 -7.50 -14.64
CA LYS A 233 -14.35 -7.48 -14.13
C LYS A 233 -14.48 -6.97 -12.69
N LEU A 234 -13.41 -6.60 -12.00
CA LEU A 234 -13.48 -6.05 -10.64
C LEU A 234 -14.07 -4.62 -10.64
N ARG A 235 -15.35 -4.48 -10.20
CA ARG A 235 -16.11 -3.20 -10.14
C ARG A 235 -15.93 -2.50 -8.81
#